data_AF-A0A944ZHH6-F1
#
_entry.id   AF-A0A944ZHH6-F1
#
_cell.length_a   1.000
_cell.length_b   1.000
_cell.length_c   1.000
_cell.angle_alpha   90.00
_cell.angle_beta   90.00
_cell.angle_gamma   90.00
#
_symmetry.space_group_name_H-M   'P 1'
#
loop_
_entity.id
_entity.type
_entity.pdbx_description
1 polymer ?
#
loop_
_entity_poly.entity_id
_entity_poly.type
_entity_poly.pdbx_seq_one_letter_code
_entity_poly.pdbx_strand_id
1 'polypeptide(L)'
;MNIKRLFPFIVFTGLLLVGINGFVSLIAQPKATATVAAVRYQGNSRCYRCHEKPSDFDINTGVTNFLELTEAKDWTSKDKHGSALINVTETPIGKQMLTRLKIKASEIEHQAQCTSCHSNQHWVEKHDDYAGLPDNIIGRESGVTCESCHGPSTQWDLKHSDSQWRLVDPAIKAQHGMTDLRDPVVRAETCFSCHIGNAEQGKVVTHEMYAAGHPPLPSVELDAFIDQMPAHWNSTNTKQDFTHRERYLELNRYVQDSGKIDQIVLNALVAYRTSLQLIVSISDKANEYAWPELGVYDCYGCHHELKSPSWRAQTLPGVVPGRPQFHLWPTTLIALDDASNTQLQTAGSQLRDNLNKQPFGNAKSISNDIAPLIAALTTAIDNKLAARAMALANNIDSKPPMSSSKTDAKLAITALCRLTTTQPDSFESARQIAWAIQSVYRSSQLPDNTAVTSALEQLSKQLMLEFPAGPALPTSTNQKSSQIAVSQYDPAKFQKIIADINSALNP
;
A
#
# COMPACT_ATOMS: atom_id res chain seq x y z
N MET A 1 -12.94 -40.35 -84.78
CA MET A 1 -13.15 -41.25 -83.63
C MET A 1 -12.32 -40.69 -82.47
N ASN A 2 -12.97 -40.33 -81.34
CA ASN A 2 -12.45 -39.71 -80.08
C ASN A 2 -11.75 -38.34 -80.22
N ILE A 3 -12.32 -37.14 -80.04
CA ILE A 3 -13.27 -36.48 -79.11
C ILE A 3 -12.68 -36.05 -77.73
N LYS A 4 -12.75 -34.71 -77.51
CA LYS A 4 -12.62 -33.85 -76.30
C LYS A 4 -11.18 -33.40 -75.94
N ARG A 5 -10.83 -32.12 -75.75
CA ARG A 5 -11.48 -30.76 -75.71
C ARG A 5 -10.30 -29.75 -75.92
N LEU A 6 -10.28 -28.78 -76.85
CA LEU A 6 -10.96 -27.46 -76.93
C LEU A 6 -10.72 -26.59 -75.66
N PHE A 7 -10.15 -25.38 -75.65
CA PHE A 7 -10.00 -24.27 -76.63
C PHE A 7 -8.75 -23.38 -76.31
N PRO A 8 -8.32 -22.48 -77.23
CA PRO A 8 -7.09 -21.70 -77.20
C PRO A 8 -7.26 -20.18 -76.94
N PHE A 9 -6.12 -19.50 -76.91
CA PHE A 9 -5.85 -18.06 -76.94
C PHE A 9 -6.78 -17.18 -77.80
N ILE A 10 -7.13 -16.00 -77.26
CA ILE A 10 -7.38 -14.78 -78.05
C ILE A 10 -6.71 -13.59 -77.35
N VAL A 11 -5.91 -12.84 -78.11
CA VAL A 11 -5.30 -11.55 -77.80
C VAL A 11 -6.30 -10.45 -78.11
N PHE A 12 -6.43 -9.44 -77.24
CA PHE A 12 -6.89 -8.11 -77.66
C PHE A 12 -6.23 -6.99 -76.86
N THR A 13 -5.60 -6.09 -77.63
CA THR A 13 -5.10 -4.77 -77.29
C THR A 13 -6.19 -3.85 -76.77
N GLY A 14 -5.88 -3.03 -75.74
CA GLY A 14 -6.76 -1.95 -75.29
C GLY A 14 -6.08 -1.04 -74.28
N LEU A 15 -5.46 0.03 -74.79
CA LEU A 15 -4.98 1.18 -74.02
C LEU A 15 -6.08 2.25 -74.06
N LEU A 16 -6.70 2.61 -72.93
CA LEU A 16 -7.11 3.99 -72.58
C LEU A 16 -7.74 4.07 -71.17
N LEU A 17 -6.91 4.53 -70.23
CA LEU A 17 -7.06 5.73 -69.38
C LEU A 17 -8.39 6.06 -68.65
N VAL A 18 -8.19 6.22 -67.33
CA VAL A 18 -8.84 7.04 -66.29
C VAL A 18 -10.05 6.45 -65.55
N GLY A 19 -9.85 6.18 -64.26
CA GLY A 19 -10.92 5.92 -63.29
C GLY A 19 -10.41 5.50 -61.91
N ILE A 20 -9.81 6.46 -61.21
CA ILE A 20 -9.52 6.55 -59.75
C ILE A 20 -10.02 5.36 -58.90
N ASN A 21 -9.08 4.61 -58.30
CA ASN A 21 -9.24 4.01 -56.97
C ASN A 21 -7.85 3.70 -56.38
N GLY A 22 -7.39 4.57 -55.49
CA GLY A 22 -6.18 4.37 -54.72
C GLY A 22 -6.40 3.30 -53.65
N PHE A 23 -5.92 2.09 -53.91
CA PHE A 23 -5.58 1.12 -52.87
C PHE A 23 -4.07 1.11 -52.71
N VAL A 24 -3.57 1.87 -51.74
CA VAL A 24 -2.22 1.68 -51.22
C VAL A 24 -2.28 0.46 -50.30
N SER A 25 -1.86 -0.70 -50.81
CA SER A 25 -1.50 -1.82 -49.94
C SER A 25 -0.27 -1.41 -49.12
N LEU A 26 -0.50 -0.99 -47.87
CA LEU A 26 0.53 -1.07 -46.84
C LEU A 26 0.83 -2.56 -46.64
N ILE A 27 1.97 -3.02 -47.17
CA ILE A 27 2.57 -4.28 -46.74
C ILE A 27 2.98 -4.06 -45.28
N ALA A 28 2.14 -4.51 -44.35
CA ALA A 28 2.49 -4.58 -42.94
C ALA A 28 3.68 -5.53 -42.81
N GLN A 29 4.87 -4.96 -42.55
CA GLN A 29 5.98 -5.76 -42.06
C GLN A 29 5.53 -6.45 -40.77
N PRO A 30 5.79 -7.75 -40.59
CA PRO A 30 5.51 -8.40 -39.32
C PRO A 30 6.34 -7.68 -38.26
N LYS A 31 5.67 -6.97 -37.35
CA LYS A 31 6.29 -6.57 -36.08
C LYS A 31 6.77 -7.87 -35.45
N ALA A 32 8.08 -8.10 -35.48
CA ALA A 32 8.68 -9.07 -34.60
C ALA A 32 8.25 -8.66 -33.20
N THR A 33 7.28 -9.38 -32.62
CA THR A 33 7.03 -9.34 -31.20
C THR A 33 8.28 -9.91 -30.56
N ALA A 34 9.22 -9.03 -30.24
CA ALA A 34 10.29 -9.36 -29.31
C ALA A 34 9.59 -9.91 -28.07
N THR A 35 9.75 -11.20 -27.83
CA THR A 35 9.35 -11.82 -26.57
C THR A 35 10.15 -11.10 -25.49
N VAL A 36 9.49 -10.20 -24.76
CA VAL A 36 10.06 -9.61 -23.55
C VAL A 36 10.48 -10.80 -22.69
N ALA A 37 11.77 -10.90 -22.37
CA ALA A 37 12.27 -11.97 -21.54
C ALA A 37 11.44 -12.01 -20.25
N ALA A 38 10.94 -13.18 -19.87
CA ALA A 38 10.02 -13.30 -18.75
C ALA A 38 10.65 -12.71 -17.47
N VAL A 39 9.95 -11.76 -16.85
CA VAL A 39 10.27 -11.28 -15.50
C VAL A 39 9.79 -12.33 -14.50
N ARG A 40 10.67 -12.77 -13.61
CA ARG A 40 10.40 -13.81 -12.60
C ARG A 40 11.06 -13.47 -11.28
N TYR A 41 10.48 -13.97 -10.21
CA TYR A 41 11.05 -13.91 -8.86
C TYR A 41 12.19 -14.92 -8.74
N GLN A 42 13.32 -14.50 -8.16
CA GLN A 42 14.54 -15.29 -8.07
C GLN A 42 14.92 -15.71 -6.65
N GLY A 43 14.21 -15.21 -5.63
CA GLY A 43 14.50 -15.49 -4.23
C GLY A 43 15.45 -14.46 -3.62
N ASN A 44 15.38 -14.36 -2.31
CA ASN A 44 16.07 -13.37 -1.50
C ASN A 44 17.57 -13.64 -1.33
N SER A 45 18.00 -14.89 -1.48
CA SER A 45 19.43 -15.25 -1.40
C SER A 45 20.30 -14.48 -2.39
N ARG A 46 19.75 -14.02 -3.51
CA ARG A 46 20.47 -13.17 -4.47
C ARG A 46 20.75 -11.78 -3.91
N CYS A 47 19.75 -11.16 -3.27
CA CYS A 47 19.90 -9.87 -2.60
C CYS A 47 20.96 -9.96 -1.49
N TYR A 48 20.92 -11.05 -0.73
CA TYR A 48 21.86 -11.36 0.35
C TYR A 48 23.34 -11.37 -0.07
N ARG A 49 23.66 -11.75 -1.31
CA ARG A 49 25.05 -11.81 -1.78
C ARG A 49 25.74 -10.46 -1.80
N CYS A 50 24.97 -9.37 -1.93
CA CYS A 50 25.50 -8.01 -2.03
C CYS A 50 25.06 -7.11 -0.87
N HIS A 51 23.93 -7.41 -0.21
CA HIS A 51 23.30 -6.56 0.80
C HIS A 51 23.39 -7.11 2.24
N GLU A 52 24.37 -7.98 2.53
CA GLU A 52 24.60 -8.49 3.89
C GLU A 52 25.64 -7.65 4.66
N LYS A 53 26.71 -7.24 3.97
CA LYS A 53 27.79 -6.42 4.52
C LYS A 53 28.59 -5.78 3.37
N PRO A 54 28.95 -4.48 3.46
CA PRO A 54 29.86 -3.85 2.48
C PRO A 54 31.26 -4.46 2.54
N SER A 55 31.92 -4.57 1.38
CA SER A 55 33.35 -4.89 1.27
C SER A 55 34.23 -3.66 1.47
N ASP A 56 35.53 -3.86 1.69
CA ASP A 56 36.49 -2.74 1.74
C ASP A 56 36.52 -1.96 0.42
N PHE A 57 36.27 -2.63 -0.70
CA PHE A 57 36.15 -1.98 -2.01
C PHE A 57 34.94 -1.05 -2.06
N ASP A 58 33.77 -1.48 -1.56
CA ASP A 58 32.55 -0.66 -1.54
C ASP A 58 32.72 0.61 -0.70
N ILE A 59 33.40 0.47 0.45
CA ILE A 59 33.70 1.59 1.35
C ILE A 59 34.68 2.55 0.66
N ASN A 60 35.79 2.03 0.12
CA ASN A 60 36.85 2.87 -0.45
C ASN A 60 36.46 3.53 -1.78
N THR A 61 35.48 2.99 -2.50
CA THR A 61 34.96 3.59 -3.76
C THR A 61 33.75 4.48 -3.55
N GLY A 62 33.27 4.63 -2.31
CA GLY A 62 32.13 5.49 -1.98
C GLY A 62 30.78 4.92 -2.40
N VAL A 63 30.67 3.61 -2.69
CA VAL A 63 29.36 2.95 -2.90
C VAL A 63 28.49 3.13 -1.65
N THR A 64 29.13 3.05 -0.48
CA THR A 64 28.47 3.22 0.82
C THR A 64 27.93 4.63 1.09
N ASN A 65 28.29 5.62 0.26
CA ASN A 65 27.74 6.98 0.36
C ASN A 65 26.28 7.03 -0.11
N PHE A 66 25.89 6.10 -0.99
CA PHE A 66 24.53 6.03 -1.54
C PHE A 66 23.64 5.03 -0.79
N LEU A 67 24.14 3.84 -0.44
CA LEU A 67 23.41 2.78 0.26
C LEU A 67 24.31 2.07 1.27
N GLU A 68 23.78 1.32 2.22
CA GLU A 68 24.63 0.76 3.30
C GLU A 68 25.18 -0.63 2.97
N LEU A 69 24.54 -1.35 2.02
CA LEU A 69 24.85 -2.74 1.70
C LEU A 69 24.63 -3.69 2.89
N THR A 70 23.74 -3.32 3.81
CA THR A 70 23.32 -4.15 4.97
C THR A 70 21.83 -4.46 4.94
N GLU A 71 21.11 -4.02 3.90
CA GLU A 71 19.64 -4.02 3.86
C GLU A 71 19.06 -5.43 4.04
N ALA A 72 19.66 -6.47 3.44
CA ALA A 72 19.17 -7.85 3.57
C ALA A 72 19.41 -8.41 4.99
N LYS A 73 20.55 -8.07 5.60
CA LYS A 73 20.86 -8.43 6.99
C LYS A 73 19.89 -7.76 7.96
N ASP A 74 19.64 -6.46 7.77
CA ASP A 74 18.72 -5.70 8.62
C ASP A 74 17.30 -6.22 8.47
N TRP A 75 16.85 -6.55 7.26
CA TRP A 75 15.56 -7.18 7.01
C TRP A 75 15.38 -8.47 7.83
N THR A 76 16.29 -9.44 7.75
CA THR A 76 16.11 -10.70 8.50
C THR A 76 16.25 -10.54 10.01
N SER A 77 17.10 -9.63 10.47
CA SER A 77 17.38 -9.51 11.91
C SER A 77 16.49 -8.52 12.65
N LYS A 78 15.77 -7.64 11.93
CA LYS A 78 14.99 -6.54 12.53
C LYS A 78 13.56 -6.44 11.98
N ASP A 79 13.29 -6.90 10.76
CA ASP A 79 11.98 -6.74 10.11
C ASP A 79 11.07 -7.96 10.37
N LYS A 80 9.79 -7.68 10.66
CA LYS A 80 8.74 -8.68 10.82
C LYS A 80 8.36 -9.36 9.52
N HIS A 81 8.57 -8.70 8.38
CA HIS A 81 8.33 -9.26 7.06
C HIS A 81 9.14 -10.55 6.83
N GLY A 82 10.36 -10.64 7.37
CA GLY A 82 11.18 -11.85 7.30
C GLY A 82 10.61 -13.05 8.05
N SER A 83 9.85 -12.81 9.12
CA SER A 83 9.21 -13.87 9.91
C SER A 83 7.76 -14.16 9.48
N ALA A 84 7.27 -13.56 8.39
CA ALA A 84 5.85 -13.55 8.06
C ALA A 84 5.24 -14.95 7.88
N LEU A 85 5.90 -15.88 7.17
CA LEU A 85 5.39 -17.25 6.99
C LEU A 85 5.52 -18.07 8.28
N ILE A 86 6.67 -17.94 8.96
CA ILE A 86 6.94 -18.60 10.24
C ILE A 86 5.89 -18.20 11.30
N ASN A 87 5.39 -16.95 11.26
CA ASN A 87 4.31 -16.52 12.14
C ASN A 87 3.04 -17.36 11.97
N VAL A 88 2.74 -17.80 10.74
CA VAL A 88 1.54 -18.60 10.42
C VAL A 88 1.71 -20.05 10.88
N THR A 89 2.90 -20.63 10.71
CA THR A 89 3.11 -22.05 11.02
C THR A 89 3.55 -22.32 12.45
N GLU A 90 4.30 -21.41 13.07
CA GLU A 90 5.00 -21.71 14.33
C GLU A 90 4.39 -21.11 15.59
N THR A 91 3.62 -20.03 15.48
CA THR A 91 3.01 -19.39 16.65
C THR A 91 1.80 -20.16 17.18
N PRO A 92 1.46 -20.04 18.48
CA PRO A 92 0.24 -20.64 19.02
C PRO A 92 -1.04 -20.19 18.30
N ILE A 93 -1.12 -18.90 17.92
CA ILE A 93 -2.27 -18.36 17.17
C ILE A 93 -2.31 -18.95 15.76
N GLY A 94 -1.18 -18.98 15.05
CA GLY A 94 -1.08 -19.57 13.72
C GLY A 94 -1.49 -21.05 13.71
N LYS A 95 -0.91 -21.86 14.60
CA LYS A 95 -1.27 -23.29 14.75
C LYS A 95 -2.75 -23.49 15.07
N GLN A 96 -3.33 -22.64 15.93
CA GLN A 96 -4.75 -22.69 16.26
C GLN A 96 -5.63 -22.35 15.03
N MET A 97 -5.26 -21.32 14.27
CA MET A 97 -5.96 -20.91 13.06
C MET A 97 -5.93 -22.04 12.01
N LEU A 98 -4.75 -22.60 11.72
CA LEU A 98 -4.60 -23.71 10.78
C LEU A 98 -5.43 -24.92 11.20
N THR A 99 -5.47 -25.25 12.49
CA THR A 99 -6.30 -26.33 13.03
C THR A 99 -7.79 -26.09 12.77
N ARG A 100 -8.28 -24.85 12.99
CA ARG A 100 -9.69 -24.49 12.78
C ARG A 100 -10.07 -24.49 11.30
N LEU A 101 -9.16 -24.04 10.44
CA LEU A 101 -9.31 -24.06 8.98
C LEU A 101 -9.05 -25.45 8.36
N LYS A 102 -8.63 -26.44 9.17
CA LYS A 102 -8.28 -27.79 8.72
C LYS A 102 -7.14 -27.81 7.69
N ILE A 103 -6.22 -26.87 7.80
CA ILE A 103 -5.02 -26.77 6.98
C ILE A 103 -3.86 -27.40 7.75
N LYS A 104 -3.08 -28.28 7.11
CA LYS A 104 -1.84 -28.78 7.71
C LYS A 104 -0.74 -27.75 7.51
N ALA A 105 0.06 -27.49 8.55
CA ALA A 105 1.21 -26.61 8.45
C ALA A 105 2.25 -27.09 7.41
N SER A 106 2.31 -28.41 7.18
CA SER A 106 3.18 -29.02 6.16
C SER A 106 2.67 -28.88 4.72
N GLU A 107 1.55 -28.19 4.51
CA GLU A 107 0.96 -27.92 3.19
C GLU A 107 0.81 -26.40 2.97
N ILE A 108 1.45 -25.57 3.82
CA ILE A 108 1.20 -24.12 3.90
C ILE A 108 1.60 -23.40 2.62
N GLU A 109 2.68 -23.83 1.98
CA GLU A 109 3.16 -23.33 0.70
C GLU A 109 2.13 -23.45 -0.43
N HIS A 110 1.20 -24.40 -0.32
CA HIS A 110 0.10 -24.59 -1.28
C HIS A 110 -1.17 -23.79 -0.94
N GLN A 111 -1.18 -23.09 0.20
CA GLN A 111 -2.30 -22.28 0.65
C GLN A 111 -2.13 -20.84 0.19
N ALA A 112 -2.51 -20.56 -1.06
CA ALA A 112 -2.42 -19.22 -1.65
C ALA A 112 -3.08 -18.14 -0.78
N GLN A 113 -4.16 -18.48 -0.08
CA GLN A 113 -4.89 -17.59 0.82
C GLN A 113 -4.08 -17.17 2.07
N CYS A 114 -2.98 -17.87 2.38
CA CYS A 114 -2.03 -17.50 3.42
C CYS A 114 -0.74 -16.91 2.82
N THR A 115 -0.18 -17.58 1.81
CA THR A 115 1.14 -17.23 1.24
C THR A 115 1.13 -15.97 0.39
N SER A 116 -0.02 -15.55 -0.14
CA SER A 116 -0.14 -14.29 -0.90
C SER A 116 0.26 -13.06 -0.08
N CYS A 117 0.05 -13.09 1.24
CA CYS A 117 0.43 -12.02 2.17
C CYS A 117 1.65 -12.37 3.03
N HIS A 118 1.85 -13.65 3.37
CA HIS A 118 2.86 -14.07 4.35
C HIS A 118 4.15 -14.63 3.73
N SER A 119 4.22 -14.75 2.40
CA SER A 119 5.39 -15.27 1.72
C SER A 119 5.67 -14.48 0.43
N ASN A 120 6.54 -15.02 -0.41
CA ASN A 120 6.86 -14.49 -1.72
C ASN A 120 6.65 -15.57 -2.79
N GLN A 121 6.45 -15.11 -4.02
CA GLN A 121 6.15 -15.99 -5.16
C GLN A 121 7.26 -17.02 -5.42
N HIS A 122 8.53 -16.65 -5.23
CA HIS A 122 9.64 -17.58 -5.43
C HIS A 122 9.57 -18.75 -4.46
N TRP A 123 9.33 -18.48 -3.18
CA TRP A 123 9.15 -19.53 -2.17
C TRP A 123 8.00 -20.47 -2.53
N VAL A 124 6.83 -19.93 -2.87
CA VAL A 124 5.65 -20.74 -3.24
C VAL A 124 5.97 -21.68 -4.40
N GLU A 125 6.71 -21.22 -5.41
CA GLU A 125 7.06 -22.01 -6.60
C GLU A 125 8.24 -22.98 -6.39
N LYS A 126 9.11 -22.71 -5.42
CA LYS A 126 10.44 -23.35 -5.30
C LYS A 126 10.79 -23.88 -3.91
N HIS A 127 9.85 -23.92 -2.96
CA HIS A 127 10.12 -24.37 -1.58
C HIS A 127 10.80 -25.75 -1.50
N ASP A 128 10.47 -26.69 -2.40
CA ASP A 128 11.10 -28.02 -2.47
C ASP A 128 12.61 -27.96 -2.73
N ASP A 129 13.10 -26.94 -3.45
CA ASP A 129 14.53 -26.73 -3.70
C ASP A 129 15.29 -26.39 -2.39
N TYR A 130 14.56 -26.02 -1.33
CA TYR A 130 15.10 -25.69 -0.01
C TYR A 130 14.90 -26.82 1.01
N ALA A 131 14.36 -27.97 0.62
CA ALA A 131 14.12 -29.10 1.52
C ALA A 131 15.43 -29.60 2.17
N GLY A 132 15.42 -29.74 3.50
CA GLY A 132 16.57 -30.19 4.27
C GLY A 132 17.67 -29.15 4.48
N LEU A 133 17.48 -27.90 4.01
CA LEU A 133 18.38 -26.80 4.35
C LEU A 133 18.13 -26.31 5.79
N PRO A 134 19.15 -25.69 6.42
CA PRO A 134 19.00 -25.13 7.77
C PRO A 134 17.87 -24.09 7.88
N ASP A 135 17.21 -24.03 9.05
CA ASP A 135 16.10 -23.09 9.33
C ASP A 135 16.44 -21.62 9.06
N ASN A 136 17.69 -21.22 9.28
CA ASN A 136 18.13 -19.85 9.01
C ASN A 136 18.20 -19.52 7.51
N ILE A 137 18.33 -20.52 6.62
CA ILE A 137 18.22 -20.34 5.16
C ILE A 137 16.75 -20.29 4.75
N ILE A 138 15.94 -21.21 5.28
CA ILE A 138 14.48 -21.24 5.06
C ILE A 138 13.85 -19.91 5.47
N GLY A 139 14.19 -19.38 6.65
CA GLY A 139 13.68 -18.10 7.13
C GLY A 139 14.10 -16.90 6.27
N ARG A 140 15.25 -16.96 5.59
CA ARG A 140 15.68 -15.89 4.66
C ARG A 140 14.87 -15.87 3.37
N GLU A 141 14.23 -16.98 3.02
CA GLU A 141 13.59 -17.17 1.71
C GLU A 141 12.07 -17.27 1.80
N SER A 142 11.51 -17.60 2.95
CA SER A 142 10.10 -17.96 3.08
C SER A 142 9.14 -16.82 3.44
N GLY A 143 9.65 -15.72 4.00
CA GLY A 143 8.83 -14.56 4.39
C GLY A 143 8.42 -13.64 3.24
N VAL A 144 8.04 -12.41 3.60
CA VAL A 144 7.84 -11.29 2.66
C VAL A 144 9.21 -10.67 2.39
N THR A 145 9.81 -11.02 1.25
CA THR A 145 11.23 -10.75 0.93
C THR A 145 11.42 -9.46 0.14
N CYS A 146 12.66 -9.14 -0.24
CA CYS A 146 12.98 -7.96 -1.03
C CYS A 146 12.12 -7.85 -2.31
N GLU A 147 11.91 -8.96 -3.03
CA GLU A 147 11.13 -8.96 -4.28
C GLU A 147 9.62 -8.78 -4.04
N SER A 148 9.11 -9.05 -2.83
CA SER A 148 7.71 -8.75 -2.49
C SER A 148 7.41 -7.25 -2.57
N CYS A 149 8.41 -6.40 -2.32
CA CYS A 149 8.29 -4.94 -2.43
C CYS A 149 8.93 -4.40 -3.71
N HIS A 150 10.11 -4.90 -4.10
CA HIS A 150 10.89 -4.40 -5.24
C HIS A 150 10.54 -5.05 -6.58
N GLY A 151 9.68 -6.07 -6.59
CA GLY A 151 9.26 -6.77 -7.79
C GLY A 151 10.22 -7.88 -8.25
N PRO A 152 9.84 -8.66 -9.28
CA PRO A 152 10.63 -9.78 -9.80
C PRO A 152 11.99 -9.35 -10.37
N SER A 153 13.08 -9.92 -9.86
CA SER A 153 14.45 -9.43 -10.10
C SER A 153 15.16 -9.95 -11.34
N THR A 154 14.63 -10.96 -12.05
CA THR A 154 15.34 -11.63 -13.17
C THR A 154 15.94 -10.68 -14.21
N GLN A 155 15.32 -9.53 -14.47
CA GLN A 155 15.80 -8.58 -15.48
C GLN A 155 16.55 -7.37 -14.90
N TRP A 156 16.62 -7.20 -13.57
CA TRP A 156 17.30 -6.06 -12.93
C TRP A 156 18.33 -6.43 -11.85
N ASP A 157 18.38 -7.68 -11.38
CA ASP A 157 19.41 -8.27 -10.50
C ASP A 157 20.81 -7.78 -10.91
N LEU A 158 21.31 -8.15 -12.09
CA LEU A 158 22.69 -7.81 -12.43
C LEU A 158 22.83 -6.38 -12.96
N LYS A 159 21.72 -5.78 -13.43
CA LYS A 159 21.76 -4.41 -13.96
C LYS A 159 21.92 -3.40 -12.82
N HIS A 160 21.26 -3.63 -11.68
CA HIS A 160 21.24 -2.67 -10.58
C HIS A 160 22.58 -2.53 -9.85
N SER A 161 23.48 -3.51 -9.99
CA SER A 161 24.84 -3.40 -9.45
C SER A 161 25.70 -2.38 -10.22
N ASP A 162 25.34 -2.03 -11.45
CA ASP A 162 25.99 -0.94 -12.18
C ASP A 162 25.52 0.41 -11.63
N SER A 163 26.47 1.29 -11.26
CA SER A 163 26.16 2.64 -10.79
C SER A 163 25.33 3.46 -11.79
N GLN A 164 25.46 3.20 -13.09
CA GLN A 164 24.66 3.84 -14.13
C GLN A 164 23.18 3.49 -14.06
N TRP A 165 22.81 2.37 -13.40
CA TRP A 165 21.41 2.02 -13.16
C TRP A 165 20.66 3.11 -12.38
N ARG A 166 21.36 3.86 -11.53
CA ARG A 166 20.77 5.00 -10.79
C ARG A 166 20.20 6.06 -11.74
N LEU A 167 20.76 6.16 -12.95
CA LEU A 167 20.39 7.13 -13.99
C LEU A 167 19.42 6.58 -15.04
N VAL A 168 18.98 5.32 -14.89
CA VAL A 168 17.94 4.76 -15.74
C VAL A 168 16.58 5.29 -15.28
N ASP A 169 15.76 5.71 -16.24
CA ASP A 169 14.42 6.20 -16.02
C ASP A 169 13.56 5.15 -15.29
N PRO A 170 12.80 5.52 -14.24
CA PRO A 170 11.97 4.58 -13.49
C PRO A 170 11.01 3.75 -14.36
N ALA A 171 10.44 4.32 -15.43
CA ALA A 171 9.55 3.59 -16.32
C ALA A 171 10.30 2.48 -17.10
N ILE A 172 11.59 2.67 -17.39
CA ILE A 172 12.44 1.63 -17.99
C ILE A 172 12.76 0.54 -16.96
N LYS A 173 13.02 0.92 -15.70
CA LYS A 173 13.22 -0.05 -14.61
C LYS A 173 11.99 -0.93 -14.39
N ALA A 174 10.79 -0.33 -14.47
CA ALA A 174 9.52 -1.04 -14.39
C ALA A 174 9.34 -2.06 -15.53
N GLN A 175 9.80 -1.76 -16.74
CA GLN A 175 9.80 -2.74 -17.85
C GLN A 175 10.71 -3.94 -17.59
N HIS A 176 11.72 -3.80 -16.71
CA HIS A 176 12.54 -4.90 -16.21
C HIS A 176 11.93 -5.59 -14.99
N GLY A 177 10.71 -5.23 -14.56
CA GLY A 177 10.04 -5.84 -13.40
C GLY A 177 10.41 -5.22 -12.05
N MET A 178 11.12 -4.09 -12.03
CA MET A 178 11.41 -3.38 -10.79
C MET A 178 10.23 -2.48 -10.39
N THR A 179 9.65 -2.72 -9.21
CA THR A 179 8.63 -1.85 -8.62
C THR A 179 9.25 -0.53 -8.18
N ASP A 180 8.72 0.59 -8.66
CA ASP A 180 9.24 1.91 -8.29
C ASP A 180 8.63 2.42 -6.97
N LEU A 181 9.18 1.96 -5.85
CA LEU A 181 8.78 2.41 -4.50
C LEU A 181 9.14 3.88 -4.20
N ARG A 182 9.73 4.61 -5.16
CA ARG A 182 9.95 6.06 -5.06
C ARG A 182 8.70 6.84 -5.43
N ASP A 183 7.86 6.29 -6.31
CA ASP A 183 6.53 6.83 -6.55
C ASP A 183 5.68 6.57 -5.30
N PRO A 184 5.16 7.62 -4.64
CA PRO A 184 4.39 7.49 -3.40
C PRO A 184 3.10 6.69 -3.58
N VAL A 185 2.49 6.71 -4.78
CA VAL A 185 1.29 5.93 -5.07
C VAL A 185 1.65 4.46 -5.20
N VAL A 186 2.68 4.12 -5.99
CA VAL A 186 3.16 2.74 -6.14
C VAL A 186 3.62 2.17 -4.79
N ARG A 187 4.32 2.95 -3.97
CA ARG A 187 4.73 2.57 -2.61
C ARG A 187 3.51 2.26 -1.74
N ALA A 188 2.53 3.16 -1.70
CA ALA A 188 1.32 2.96 -0.91
C ALA A 188 0.51 1.74 -1.38
N GLU A 189 0.32 1.57 -2.68
CA GLU A 189 -0.36 0.41 -3.27
C GLU A 189 0.35 -0.91 -2.95
N THR A 190 1.69 -0.91 -2.96
CA THR A 190 2.48 -2.10 -2.61
C THR A 190 2.18 -2.54 -1.17
N CYS A 191 2.23 -1.61 -0.21
CA CYS A 191 1.95 -1.89 1.19
C CYS A 191 0.47 -2.29 1.41
N PHE A 192 -0.46 -1.52 0.84
CA PHE A 192 -1.89 -1.75 1.02
C PHE A 192 -2.39 -3.01 0.30
N SER A 193 -1.68 -3.54 -0.69
CA SER A 193 -2.05 -4.80 -1.34
C SER A 193 -2.19 -5.95 -0.34
N CYS A 194 -1.41 -5.96 0.75
CA CYS A 194 -1.52 -6.93 1.85
C CYS A 194 -2.26 -6.35 3.06
N HIS A 195 -1.99 -5.09 3.41
CA HIS A 195 -2.50 -4.47 4.65
C HIS A 195 -3.95 -3.96 4.57
N ILE A 196 -4.51 -3.86 3.35
CA ILE A 196 -5.93 -3.64 3.09
C ILE A 196 -6.48 -4.86 2.35
N GLY A 197 -5.80 -5.25 1.27
CA GLY A 197 -6.10 -6.43 0.49
C GLY A 197 -6.15 -6.14 -1.01
N ASN A 198 -6.02 -7.20 -1.81
CA ASN A 198 -6.10 -7.19 -3.26
C ASN A 198 -6.58 -8.56 -3.77
N ALA A 199 -7.85 -8.65 -4.18
CA ALA A 199 -8.45 -9.89 -4.64
C ALA A 199 -7.90 -10.39 -5.99
N GLU A 200 -7.27 -9.53 -6.81
CA GLU A 200 -6.58 -9.98 -8.02
C GLU A 200 -5.26 -10.69 -7.72
N GLN A 201 -4.68 -10.42 -6.56
CA GLN A 201 -3.45 -11.05 -6.07
C GLN A 201 -3.73 -12.17 -5.05
N GLY A 202 -5.00 -12.53 -4.82
CA GLY A 202 -5.40 -13.51 -3.79
C GLY A 202 -5.11 -13.05 -2.36
N LYS A 203 -4.94 -11.74 -2.15
CA LYS A 203 -4.62 -11.11 -0.85
C LYS A 203 -5.90 -10.63 -0.17
N VAL A 204 -6.75 -11.56 0.25
CA VAL A 204 -8.02 -11.24 0.91
C VAL A 204 -8.08 -11.98 2.24
N VAL A 205 -8.17 -11.21 3.34
CA VAL A 205 -8.44 -11.78 4.66
C VAL A 205 -9.95 -11.89 4.83
N THR A 206 -10.46 -13.12 4.79
CA THR A 206 -11.90 -13.40 4.86
C THR A 206 -12.40 -13.39 6.31
N HIS A 207 -13.71 -13.25 6.48
CA HIS A 207 -14.36 -13.39 7.77
C HIS A 207 -14.19 -14.80 8.35
N GLU A 208 -14.09 -15.83 7.50
CA GLU A 208 -13.73 -17.19 7.94
C GLU A 208 -12.34 -17.23 8.58
N MET A 209 -11.35 -16.55 7.99
CA MET A 209 -10.01 -16.43 8.59
C MET A 209 -10.06 -15.67 9.92
N TYR A 210 -10.80 -14.56 10.00
CA TYR A 210 -10.99 -13.86 11.26
C TYR A 210 -11.64 -14.73 12.33
N ALA A 211 -12.70 -15.49 11.98
CA ALA A 211 -13.34 -16.44 12.89
C ALA A 211 -12.40 -17.59 13.31
N ALA A 212 -11.49 -18.02 12.43
CA ALA A 212 -10.46 -18.98 12.75
C ALA A 212 -9.38 -18.42 13.68
N GLY A 213 -9.24 -17.10 13.79
CA GLY A 213 -8.33 -16.44 14.74
C GLY A 213 -7.27 -15.56 14.09
N HIS A 214 -7.35 -15.29 12.78
CA HIS A 214 -6.52 -14.27 12.15
C HIS A 214 -6.67 -12.94 12.91
N PRO A 215 -5.58 -12.25 13.29
CA PRO A 215 -5.69 -10.94 13.90
C PRO A 215 -6.40 -9.95 12.96
N PRO A 216 -7.35 -9.12 13.42
CA PRO A 216 -7.92 -8.06 12.59
C PRO A 216 -6.81 -7.21 11.96
N LEU A 217 -6.90 -6.95 10.66
CA LEU A 217 -5.96 -6.02 10.02
C LEU A 217 -6.12 -4.64 10.65
N PRO A 218 -5.08 -4.08 11.28
CA PRO A 218 -5.17 -2.77 11.91
C PRO A 218 -5.28 -1.68 10.85
N SER A 219 -5.90 -0.54 11.20
CA SER A 219 -5.75 0.67 10.39
C SER A 219 -4.29 1.06 10.22
N VAL A 220 -3.93 1.55 9.03
CA VAL A 220 -2.55 1.85 8.63
C VAL A 220 -2.42 3.32 8.24
N GLU A 221 -1.70 4.10 9.05
CA GLU A 221 -1.13 5.35 8.56
C GLU A 221 0.27 5.01 8.02
N LEU A 222 0.44 5.10 6.70
CA LEU A 222 1.56 4.47 6.01
C LEU A 222 2.91 5.03 6.46
N ASP A 223 3.01 6.35 6.66
CA ASP A 223 4.28 6.96 7.06
C ASP A 223 4.69 6.53 8.47
N ALA A 224 3.74 6.48 9.42
CA ALA A 224 3.98 5.99 10.77
C ALA A 224 4.35 4.50 10.82
N PHE A 225 3.83 3.68 9.91
CA PHE A 225 4.24 2.28 9.77
C PHE A 225 5.66 2.17 9.19
N ILE A 226 5.95 2.97 8.16
CA ILE A 226 7.28 3.05 7.54
C ILE A 226 8.34 3.52 8.56
N ASP A 227 8.01 4.51 9.40
CA ASP A 227 8.92 5.05 10.42
C ASP A 227 9.23 4.02 11.54
N GLN A 228 8.40 2.99 11.69
CA GLN A 228 8.51 1.96 12.73
C GLN A 228 9.05 0.62 12.22
N MET A 229 9.17 0.42 10.90
CA MET A 229 9.94 -0.69 10.34
C MET A 229 11.42 -0.29 10.25
N PRO A 230 12.37 -1.25 10.31
CA PRO A 230 13.75 -0.93 10.00
C PRO A 230 13.84 -0.35 8.59
N ALA A 231 14.47 0.82 8.46
CA ALA A 231 14.70 1.41 7.15
C ALA A 231 15.67 0.53 6.36
N HIS A 232 15.27 0.13 5.15
CA HIS A 232 16.14 -0.55 4.18
C HIS A 232 16.66 0.42 3.11
N TRP A 233 16.65 1.71 3.41
CA TRP A 233 17.08 2.77 2.52
C TRP A 233 17.58 3.94 3.34
N ASN A 234 18.45 4.73 2.72
CA ASN A 234 18.75 6.07 3.19
C ASN A 234 17.88 7.09 2.46
N SER A 235 17.25 7.99 3.22
CA SER A 235 16.53 9.13 2.68
C SER A 235 17.49 10.03 1.89
N THR A 236 17.00 10.68 0.86
CA THR A 236 17.84 11.47 -0.06
C THR A 236 18.57 12.65 0.61
N ASN A 237 18.02 13.15 1.72
CA ASN A 237 18.65 14.17 2.56
C ASN A 237 19.72 13.61 3.51
N THR A 238 19.72 12.29 3.81
CA THR A 238 20.72 11.64 4.65
C THR A 238 21.85 10.99 3.85
N LYS A 239 21.62 10.72 2.56
CA LYS A 239 22.68 10.25 1.65
C LYS A 239 23.80 11.29 1.57
N GLN A 240 25.05 10.82 1.71
CA GLN A 240 26.23 11.65 1.45
C GLN A 240 26.27 12.02 -0.04
N ASP A 241 27.14 12.95 -0.41
CA ASP A 241 27.30 13.27 -1.83
C ASP A 241 27.73 12.03 -2.63
N PHE A 242 27.11 11.85 -3.79
CA PHE A 242 27.29 10.67 -4.62
C PHE A 242 27.29 11.04 -6.10
N THR A 243 27.99 10.25 -6.91
CA THR A 243 28.15 10.51 -8.34
C THR A 243 26.80 10.67 -9.04
N HIS A 244 26.64 11.77 -9.78
CA HIS A 244 25.44 12.13 -10.54
C HIS A 244 24.19 12.41 -9.69
N ARG A 245 24.36 12.97 -8.48
CA ARG A 245 23.27 13.32 -7.57
C ARG A 245 22.16 14.14 -8.22
N GLU A 246 22.49 15.24 -8.90
CA GLU A 246 21.48 16.13 -9.51
C GLU A 246 20.63 15.39 -10.55
N ARG A 247 21.29 14.64 -11.44
CA ARG A 247 20.59 13.86 -12.46
C ARG A 247 19.73 12.76 -11.85
N TYR A 248 20.19 12.12 -10.77
CA TYR A 248 19.39 11.16 -10.02
C TYR A 248 18.12 11.83 -9.45
N LEU A 249 18.22 13.02 -8.86
CA LEU A 249 17.06 13.74 -8.33
C LEU A 249 16.06 14.17 -9.41
N GLU A 250 16.55 14.56 -10.58
CA GLU A 250 15.72 14.94 -11.73
C GLU A 250 14.94 13.74 -12.31
N LEU A 251 15.53 12.55 -12.30
CA LEU A 251 14.86 11.32 -12.74
C LEU A 251 13.90 10.79 -11.69
N ASN A 252 14.22 10.95 -10.41
CA ASN A 252 13.48 10.41 -9.28
C ASN A 252 12.73 11.52 -8.54
N ARG A 253 11.95 12.29 -9.28
CA ARG A 253 11.28 13.54 -8.87
C ARG A 253 10.39 13.39 -7.64
N TYR A 254 9.80 12.21 -7.49
CA TYR A 254 8.94 11.85 -6.35
C TYR A 254 9.71 11.66 -5.03
N VAL A 255 11.04 11.56 -5.07
CA VAL A 255 11.89 11.36 -3.90
C VAL A 255 12.16 12.67 -3.14
N GLN A 256 11.82 13.82 -3.73
CA GLN A 256 11.94 15.10 -3.04
C GLN A 256 10.79 15.28 -2.05
N ASP A 257 11.09 15.85 -0.88
CA ASP A 257 10.19 15.91 0.28
C ASP A 257 8.90 16.67 -0.05
N SER A 258 7.84 15.94 -0.39
CA SER A 258 6.49 16.46 -0.36
C SER A 258 6.11 16.61 1.10
N GLY A 259 6.03 17.85 1.59
CA GLY A 259 5.83 18.11 3.01
C GLY A 259 4.75 17.22 3.65
N LYS A 260 5.03 16.81 4.89
CA LYS A 260 4.46 15.64 5.56
C LYS A 260 2.93 15.49 5.46
N ILE A 261 2.17 16.58 5.60
CA ILE A 261 0.71 16.54 5.48
C ILE A 261 0.23 16.13 4.09
N ASP A 262 0.87 16.63 3.03
CA ASP A 262 0.46 16.27 1.68
C ASP A 262 0.73 14.78 1.41
N GLN A 263 1.82 14.23 1.95
CA GLN A 263 2.09 12.79 1.89
C GLN A 263 1.05 11.97 2.68
N ILE A 264 0.70 12.40 3.89
CA ILE A 264 -0.33 11.75 4.71
C ILE A 264 -1.68 11.71 3.98
N VAL A 265 -2.11 12.84 3.40
CA VAL A 265 -3.36 12.92 2.64
C VAL A 265 -3.31 12.04 1.40
N LEU A 266 -2.19 12.05 0.65
CA LEU A 266 -2.01 11.19 -0.51
C LEU A 266 -2.12 9.70 -0.14
N ASN A 267 -1.46 9.29 0.94
CA ASN A 267 -1.54 7.91 1.45
C ASN A 267 -2.99 7.53 1.80
N ALA A 268 -3.75 8.44 2.43
CA ALA A 268 -5.14 8.22 2.79
C ALA A 268 -6.07 8.09 1.56
N LEU A 269 -5.86 8.92 0.53
CA LEU A 269 -6.56 8.81 -0.76
C LEU A 269 -6.30 7.45 -1.43
N VAL A 270 -5.05 7.01 -1.46
CA VAL A 270 -4.67 5.70 -2.03
C VAL A 270 -5.26 4.57 -1.19
N ALA A 271 -5.19 4.63 0.13
CA ALA A 271 -5.81 3.65 1.03
C ALA A 271 -7.31 3.50 0.75
N TYR A 272 -8.03 4.61 0.61
CA TYR A 272 -9.47 4.55 0.36
C TYR A 272 -9.78 3.97 -1.02
N ARG A 273 -9.02 4.36 -2.04
CA ARG A 273 -9.15 3.79 -3.39
C ARG A 273 -8.92 2.28 -3.36
N THR A 274 -7.89 1.80 -2.68
CA THR A 274 -7.57 0.37 -2.55
C THR A 274 -8.69 -0.39 -1.84
N SER A 275 -9.23 0.14 -0.74
CA SER A 275 -10.37 -0.48 -0.04
C SER A 275 -11.59 -0.64 -0.95
N LEU A 276 -11.90 0.38 -1.76
CA LEU A 276 -13.02 0.33 -2.69
C LEU A 276 -12.78 -0.63 -3.85
N GLN A 277 -11.55 -0.67 -4.39
CA GLN A 277 -11.16 -1.64 -5.42
C GLN A 277 -11.27 -3.08 -4.91
N LEU A 278 -10.90 -3.32 -3.64
CA LEU A 278 -11.07 -4.62 -3.00
C LEU A 278 -12.55 -5.03 -2.95
N ILE A 279 -13.43 -4.12 -2.52
CA ILE A 279 -14.88 -4.39 -2.44
C ILE A 279 -15.47 -4.71 -3.82
N VAL A 280 -15.11 -3.92 -4.84
CA VAL A 280 -15.54 -4.19 -6.23
C VAL A 280 -15.07 -5.56 -6.68
N SER A 281 -13.80 -5.88 -6.47
CA SER A 281 -13.22 -7.16 -6.90
C SER A 281 -13.86 -8.36 -6.18
N ILE A 282 -14.14 -8.24 -4.88
CA ILE A 282 -14.87 -9.25 -4.10
C ILE A 282 -16.31 -9.40 -4.60
N SER A 283 -16.99 -8.30 -4.90
CA SER A 283 -18.36 -8.31 -5.44
C SER A 283 -18.41 -8.99 -6.81
N ASP A 284 -17.45 -8.69 -7.68
CA ASP A 284 -17.35 -9.28 -9.02
C ASP A 284 -16.98 -10.78 -8.95
N LYS A 285 -16.22 -11.18 -7.91
CA LYS A 285 -15.88 -12.56 -7.58
C LYS A 285 -16.81 -13.16 -6.49
N ALA A 286 -18.09 -12.78 -6.47
CA ALA A 286 -19.03 -13.20 -5.41
C ALA A 286 -19.15 -14.72 -5.21
N ASN A 287 -18.91 -15.53 -6.25
CA ASN A 287 -18.91 -17.00 -6.13
C ASN A 287 -17.69 -17.54 -5.37
N GLU A 288 -16.57 -16.82 -5.37
CA GLU A 288 -15.33 -17.17 -4.67
C GLU A 288 -15.37 -16.71 -3.20
N TYR A 289 -15.88 -15.49 -2.94
CA TYR A 289 -15.84 -14.86 -1.62
C TYR A 289 -17.19 -14.81 -0.88
N ALA A 290 -18.24 -15.44 -1.42
CA ALA A 290 -19.58 -15.52 -0.83
C ALA A 290 -20.14 -14.17 -0.34
N TRP A 291 -20.56 -13.30 -1.27
CA TRP A 291 -21.05 -11.96 -0.92
C TRP A 291 -22.19 -11.96 0.13
N PRO A 292 -22.16 -11.07 1.14
CA PRO A 292 -21.06 -10.16 1.45
C PRO A 292 -19.92 -10.87 2.20
N GLU A 293 -18.68 -10.62 1.77
CA GLU A 293 -17.51 -10.96 2.58
C GLU A 293 -17.41 -9.96 3.74
N LEU A 294 -17.68 -10.42 4.97
CA LEU A 294 -17.79 -9.53 6.12
C LEU A 294 -16.44 -8.94 6.58
N GLY A 295 -15.31 -9.52 6.16
CA GLY A 295 -13.97 -9.07 6.54
C GLY A 295 -13.61 -7.65 6.07
N VAL A 296 -14.31 -7.12 5.06
CA VAL A 296 -14.09 -5.74 4.56
C VAL A 296 -14.92 -4.67 5.27
N TYR A 297 -15.76 -5.06 6.24
CA TYR A 297 -16.59 -4.15 7.03
C TYR A 297 -15.99 -3.87 8.40
N ASP A 298 -16.40 -2.76 9.02
CA ASP A 298 -16.01 -2.40 10.39
C ASP A 298 -16.55 -3.43 11.39
N CYS A 299 -15.66 -4.36 11.77
CA CYS A 299 -15.96 -5.43 12.71
C CYS A 299 -16.36 -4.87 14.08
N TYR A 300 -15.77 -3.76 14.52
CA TYR A 300 -16.02 -3.17 15.84
C TYR A 300 -17.33 -2.38 15.91
N GLY A 301 -17.92 -2.05 14.76
CA GLY A 301 -19.27 -1.51 14.67
C GLY A 301 -20.35 -2.51 15.12
N CYS A 302 -20.10 -3.81 14.97
CA CYS A 302 -21.02 -4.87 15.43
C CYS A 302 -20.48 -5.64 16.65
N HIS A 303 -19.17 -5.90 16.71
CA HIS A 303 -18.50 -6.65 17.78
C HIS A 303 -17.93 -5.72 18.85
N HIS A 304 -18.82 -5.06 19.59
CA HIS A 304 -18.49 -4.25 20.75
C HIS A 304 -19.40 -4.61 21.94
N GLU A 305 -19.08 -4.10 23.14
CA GLU A 305 -19.91 -4.34 24.31
C GLU A 305 -21.28 -3.65 24.17
N LEU A 306 -22.36 -4.37 24.51
CA LEU A 306 -23.73 -3.87 24.51
C LEU A 306 -24.04 -3.03 25.77
N LYS A 307 -23.29 -1.93 25.95
CA LYS A 307 -23.47 -0.99 27.08
C LYS A 307 -24.56 0.04 26.76
N SER A 308 -25.26 0.52 27.80
CA SER A 308 -26.20 1.65 27.70
C SER A 308 -25.98 2.61 28.88
N PRO A 309 -25.64 3.89 28.65
CA PRO A 309 -25.37 4.51 27.34
C PRO A 309 -24.07 3.98 26.71
N SER A 310 -23.96 4.03 25.38
CA SER A 310 -22.73 3.72 24.64
C SER A 310 -22.46 4.79 23.61
N TRP A 311 -21.22 5.28 23.57
CA TRP A 311 -20.77 6.19 22.52
C TRP A 311 -20.76 5.49 21.15
N ARG A 312 -20.52 4.17 21.10
CA ARG A 312 -20.58 3.36 19.86
C ARG A 312 -22.00 3.14 19.32
N ALA A 313 -23.01 3.32 20.18
CA ALA A 313 -24.41 3.23 19.78
C ALA A 313 -24.95 4.56 19.23
N GLN A 314 -24.13 5.62 19.20
CA GLN A 314 -24.50 6.88 18.56
C GLN A 314 -24.53 6.70 17.04
N THR A 315 -25.59 7.18 16.41
CA THR A 315 -25.79 7.04 14.97
C THR A 315 -24.83 7.96 14.21
N LEU A 316 -24.03 7.40 13.31
CA LEU A 316 -23.29 8.18 12.32
C LEU A 316 -24.28 9.01 11.49
N PRO A 317 -24.04 10.32 11.28
CA PRO A 317 -24.92 11.17 10.48
C PRO A 317 -25.17 10.58 9.09
N GLY A 318 -26.45 10.45 8.72
CA GLY A 318 -26.84 9.90 7.41
C GLY A 318 -26.70 8.39 7.26
N VAL A 319 -26.32 7.65 8.31
CA VAL A 319 -26.31 6.18 8.32
C VAL A 319 -27.55 5.67 9.06
N VAL A 320 -28.32 4.79 8.41
CA VAL A 320 -29.48 4.14 9.03
C VAL A 320 -29.00 3.18 10.13
N PRO A 321 -29.60 3.18 11.34
CA PRO A 321 -29.23 2.24 12.40
C PRO A 321 -29.24 0.78 11.92
N GLY A 322 -28.20 0.03 12.30
CA GLY A 322 -28.03 -1.37 11.87
C GLY A 322 -27.54 -1.53 10.43
N ARG A 323 -26.86 -0.53 9.87
CA ARG A 323 -26.17 -0.61 8.56
C ARG A 323 -24.66 -0.63 8.74
N PRO A 324 -24.02 -1.80 8.65
CA PRO A 324 -22.56 -1.92 8.71
C PRO A 324 -21.90 -1.06 7.62
N GLN A 325 -20.88 -0.33 8.02
CA GLN A 325 -20.04 0.46 7.11
C GLN A 325 -18.79 -0.33 6.73
N PHE A 326 -18.20 -0.01 5.59
CA PHE A 326 -16.83 -0.43 5.29
C PHE A 326 -15.85 0.21 6.27
N HIS A 327 -14.61 -0.28 6.30
CA HIS A 327 -13.53 0.35 7.07
C HIS A 327 -13.43 1.85 6.72
N LEU A 328 -13.76 2.72 7.69
CA LEU A 328 -13.85 4.17 7.46
C LEU A 328 -12.55 4.91 7.72
N TRP A 329 -11.57 4.28 8.36
CA TRP A 329 -10.30 4.90 8.72
C TRP A 329 -9.57 5.59 7.54
N PRO A 330 -9.64 5.13 6.26
CA PRO A 330 -9.01 5.84 5.15
C PRO A 330 -9.62 7.22 4.90
N THR A 331 -10.89 7.43 5.29
CA THR A 331 -11.60 8.70 5.05
C THR A 331 -11.20 9.81 6.02
N THR A 332 -10.67 9.45 7.20
CA THR A 332 -10.39 10.40 8.29
C THR A 332 -9.43 11.50 7.87
N LEU A 333 -8.33 11.16 7.21
CA LEU A 333 -7.28 12.12 6.85
C LEU A 333 -7.55 12.79 5.48
N ILE A 334 -8.43 12.22 4.65
CA ILE A 334 -8.88 12.85 3.39
C ILE A 334 -9.61 14.18 3.69
N ALA A 335 -10.26 14.30 4.84
CA ALA A 335 -10.94 15.53 5.26
C ALA A 335 -10.02 16.76 5.39
N LEU A 336 -8.69 16.58 5.40
CA LEU A 336 -7.71 17.68 5.36
C LEU A 336 -7.54 18.28 3.97
N ASP A 337 -8.01 17.60 2.93
CA ASP A 337 -7.85 18.02 1.55
C ASP A 337 -9.01 18.94 1.12
N ASP A 338 -8.80 20.25 1.22
CA ASP A 338 -9.80 21.25 0.83
C ASP A 338 -10.23 21.11 -0.65
N ALA A 339 -9.34 20.57 -1.51
CA ALA A 339 -9.59 20.36 -2.94
C ALA A 339 -10.47 19.13 -3.23
N SER A 340 -10.64 18.21 -2.28
CA SER A 340 -11.31 16.92 -2.47
C SER A 340 -12.84 16.99 -2.43
N ASN A 341 -13.43 18.18 -2.31
CA ASN A 341 -14.66 18.30 -1.53
C ASN A 341 -15.94 17.79 -2.24
N THR A 342 -16.32 18.25 -3.42
CA THR A 342 -17.71 18.01 -3.90
C THR A 342 -17.93 16.65 -4.58
N GLN A 343 -17.05 16.25 -5.50
CA GLN A 343 -17.25 15.00 -6.26
C GLN A 343 -17.08 13.77 -5.36
N LEU A 344 -16.07 13.76 -4.49
CA LEU A 344 -15.85 12.67 -3.54
C LEU A 344 -16.97 12.60 -2.49
N GLN A 345 -17.47 13.73 -1.99
CA GLN A 345 -18.61 13.73 -1.07
C GLN A 345 -19.89 13.25 -1.74
N THR A 346 -20.12 13.63 -2.99
CA THR A 346 -21.30 13.19 -3.76
C THR A 346 -21.24 11.68 -3.97
N ALA A 347 -20.12 11.16 -4.48
CA ALA A 347 -19.94 9.73 -4.73
C ALA A 347 -19.92 8.91 -3.41
N GLY A 348 -19.32 9.44 -2.35
CA GLY A 348 -19.37 8.84 -1.01
C GLY A 348 -20.78 8.80 -0.44
N SER A 349 -21.61 9.81 -0.73
CA SER A 349 -23.02 9.81 -0.33
C SER A 349 -23.84 8.78 -1.09
N GLN A 350 -23.58 8.57 -2.39
CA GLN A 350 -24.23 7.50 -3.17
C GLN A 350 -23.90 6.12 -2.62
N LEU A 351 -22.63 5.87 -2.25
CA LEU A 351 -22.22 4.62 -1.61
C LEU A 351 -22.95 4.41 -0.27
N ARG A 352 -22.99 5.46 0.58
CA ARG A 352 -23.73 5.42 1.85
C ARG A 352 -25.21 5.14 1.63
N ASP A 353 -25.84 5.76 0.62
CA ASP A 353 -27.23 5.52 0.28
C ASP A 353 -27.46 4.07 -0.18
N ASN A 354 -26.49 3.45 -0.88
CA ASN A 354 -26.54 2.01 -1.18
C ASN A 354 -26.53 1.16 0.09
N LEU A 355 -25.57 1.41 0.99
CA LEU A 355 -25.45 0.73 2.28
C LEU A 355 -26.70 0.94 3.16
N ASN A 356 -27.42 2.05 3.00
CA ASN A 356 -28.64 2.32 3.73
C ASN A 356 -29.85 1.50 3.26
N LYS A 357 -29.90 1.13 1.97
CA LYS A 357 -31.04 0.36 1.39
C LYS A 357 -31.26 -0.97 2.12
N GLN A 358 -30.19 -1.67 2.49
CA GLN A 358 -30.24 -2.92 3.25
C GLN A 358 -28.89 -3.18 3.95
N PRO A 359 -28.84 -3.98 5.04
CA PRO A 359 -27.56 -4.34 5.67
C PRO A 359 -26.56 -4.86 4.64
N PHE A 360 -25.32 -4.36 4.72
CA PHE A 360 -24.21 -4.67 3.80
C PHE A 360 -24.37 -4.19 2.35
N GLY A 361 -25.45 -3.48 2.00
CA GLY A 361 -25.70 -2.98 0.65
C GLY A 361 -26.12 -4.07 -0.34
N ASN A 362 -26.23 -3.70 -1.62
CA ASN A 362 -26.68 -4.60 -2.68
C ASN A 362 -25.57 -4.89 -3.70
N ALA A 363 -25.08 -6.13 -3.71
CA ALA A 363 -24.00 -6.64 -4.57
C ALA A 363 -24.14 -6.23 -6.05
N LYS A 364 -25.38 -6.30 -6.60
CA LYS A 364 -25.62 -6.02 -8.03
C LYS A 364 -25.43 -4.55 -8.40
N SER A 365 -25.53 -3.67 -7.42
CA SER A 365 -25.45 -2.22 -7.61
C SER A 365 -24.19 -1.61 -7.00
N ILE A 366 -23.54 -2.31 -6.05
CA ILE A 366 -22.47 -1.70 -5.26
C ILE A 366 -21.26 -1.37 -6.13
N SER A 367 -20.88 -2.23 -7.08
CA SER A 367 -19.79 -1.94 -8.03
C SER A 367 -20.10 -0.69 -8.87
N ASN A 368 -21.36 -0.51 -9.31
CA ASN A 368 -21.78 0.66 -10.08
C ASN A 368 -21.74 1.94 -9.25
N ASP A 369 -22.13 1.89 -7.97
CA ASP A 369 -22.12 3.05 -7.07
C ASP A 369 -20.70 3.40 -6.60
N ILE A 370 -19.79 2.42 -6.53
CA ILE A 370 -18.37 2.61 -6.17
C ILE A 370 -17.56 3.18 -7.34
N ALA A 371 -17.84 2.80 -8.59
CA ALA A 371 -17.02 3.20 -9.74
C ALA A 371 -16.81 4.72 -9.87
N PRO A 372 -17.83 5.59 -9.72
CA PRO A 372 -17.65 7.05 -9.71
C PRO A 372 -16.74 7.53 -8.58
N LEU A 373 -16.79 6.88 -7.41
CA LEU A 373 -15.96 7.23 -6.26
C LEU A 373 -14.49 6.86 -6.50
N ILE A 374 -14.21 5.68 -7.06
CA ILE A 374 -12.85 5.30 -7.48
C ILE A 374 -12.31 6.30 -8.50
N ALA A 375 -13.10 6.68 -9.52
CA ALA A 375 -12.68 7.64 -10.53
C ALA A 375 -12.36 9.03 -9.93
N ALA A 376 -13.19 9.50 -9.00
CA ALA A 376 -12.96 10.74 -8.28
C ALA A 376 -11.68 10.69 -7.42
N LEU A 377 -11.42 9.57 -6.75
CA LEU A 377 -10.20 9.37 -5.95
C LEU A 377 -8.95 9.36 -6.84
N THR A 378 -8.99 8.64 -7.96
CA THR A 378 -7.91 8.64 -8.95
C THR A 378 -7.63 10.04 -9.46
N THR A 379 -8.68 10.81 -9.79
CA THR A 379 -8.52 12.19 -10.24
C THR A 379 -7.90 13.09 -9.16
N ALA A 380 -8.29 12.92 -7.89
CA ALA A 380 -7.69 13.66 -6.77
C ALA A 380 -6.20 13.31 -6.57
N ILE A 381 -5.85 12.03 -6.69
CA ILE A 381 -4.46 11.55 -6.63
C ILE A 381 -3.64 12.13 -7.79
N ASP A 382 -4.12 12.05 -9.02
CA ASP A 382 -3.44 12.55 -10.21
C ASP A 382 -3.20 14.07 -10.13
N ASN A 383 -4.20 14.82 -9.66
CA ASN A 383 -4.09 16.26 -9.44
C ASN A 383 -3.00 16.61 -8.40
N LYS A 384 -2.90 15.85 -7.31
CA LYS A 384 -1.84 16.03 -6.31
C LYS A 384 -0.46 15.72 -6.87
N LEU A 385 -0.32 14.62 -7.62
CA LEU A 385 0.94 14.27 -8.28
C LEU A 385 1.36 15.34 -9.29
N ALA A 386 0.42 15.85 -10.09
CA ALA A 386 0.67 16.94 -11.03
C ALA A 386 1.10 18.24 -10.32
N ALA A 387 0.43 18.58 -9.21
CA ALA A 387 0.80 19.75 -8.40
C ALA A 387 2.22 19.64 -7.83
N ARG A 388 2.61 18.45 -7.32
CA ARG A 388 3.99 18.18 -6.87
C ARG A 388 5.00 18.33 -8.01
N ALA A 389 4.70 17.77 -9.18
CA ALA A 389 5.58 17.85 -10.35
C ALA A 389 5.77 19.30 -10.83
N MET A 390 4.70 20.10 -10.83
CA MET A 390 4.77 21.52 -11.20
C MET A 390 5.56 22.36 -10.18
N ALA A 391 5.35 22.13 -8.87
CA ALA A 391 6.11 22.83 -7.83
C ALA A 391 7.62 22.56 -7.99
N LEU A 392 7.98 21.31 -8.27
CA LEU A 392 9.38 20.93 -8.50
C LEU A 392 9.96 21.57 -9.77
N ALA A 393 9.23 21.54 -10.89
CA ALA A 393 9.72 22.05 -12.17
C ALA A 393 10.00 23.56 -12.16
N ASN A 394 9.31 24.32 -11.31
CA ASN A 394 9.44 25.77 -11.26
C ASN A 394 10.61 26.26 -10.39
N ASN A 395 11.45 25.37 -9.82
CA ASN A 395 12.53 25.72 -8.88
C ASN A 395 12.07 26.70 -7.78
N ILE A 396 10.77 26.71 -7.47
CA ILE A 396 10.31 27.24 -6.20
C ILE A 396 11.03 26.36 -5.19
N ASP A 397 11.81 26.97 -4.27
CA ASP A 397 12.43 26.27 -3.15
C ASP A 397 11.55 25.08 -2.80
N SER A 398 12.09 23.86 -2.84
CA SER A 398 11.47 22.52 -2.67
C SER A 398 10.33 22.33 -1.64
N LYS A 399 9.87 23.39 -1.00
CA LYS A 399 8.62 23.53 -0.28
C LYS A 399 7.42 23.05 -1.13
N PRO A 400 6.56 22.23 -0.52
CA PRO A 400 5.44 21.52 -1.17
C PRO A 400 4.39 22.45 -1.82
N PRO A 401 3.53 21.90 -2.70
CA PRO A 401 2.50 22.64 -3.46
C PRO A 401 1.30 23.13 -2.63
N MET A 402 1.51 23.54 -1.37
CA MET A 402 0.50 24.21 -0.56
C MET A 402 0.96 25.63 -0.19
N SER A 403 0.02 26.55 -0.01
CA SER A 403 0.32 27.90 0.48
C SER A 403 1.23 27.84 1.72
N SER A 404 2.14 28.81 1.86
CA SER A 404 3.13 28.92 2.95
C SER A 404 2.57 28.80 4.38
N SER A 405 1.25 28.84 4.56
CA SER A 405 0.53 28.54 5.80
C SER A 405 0.36 27.04 6.13
N LYS A 406 0.60 26.08 5.23
CA LYS A 406 0.50 24.63 5.53
C LYS A 406 1.82 23.85 5.45
N THR A 407 2.92 24.54 5.16
CA THR A 407 4.30 24.11 5.50
C THR A 407 4.65 24.35 6.96
N ASP A 408 3.83 25.12 7.66
CA ASP A 408 3.93 25.31 9.10
C ASP A 408 3.36 24.08 9.81
N ALA A 409 4.24 23.30 10.41
CA ALA A 409 3.90 22.11 11.18
C ALA A 409 2.85 22.41 12.28
N LYS A 410 2.85 23.62 12.85
CA LYS A 410 1.85 24.03 13.84
C LYS A 410 0.46 24.15 13.21
N LEU A 411 0.34 24.72 12.02
CA LEU A 411 -0.94 24.84 11.32
C LEU A 411 -1.44 23.49 10.81
N ALA A 412 -0.53 22.62 10.35
CA ALA A 412 -0.82 21.22 10.04
C ALA A 412 -1.39 20.45 11.24
N ILE A 413 -0.72 20.52 12.40
CA ILE A 413 -1.19 19.89 13.64
C ILE A 413 -2.52 20.50 14.08
N THR A 414 -2.68 21.82 13.97
CA THR A 414 -3.95 22.49 14.29
C THR A 414 -5.10 21.98 13.41
N ALA A 415 -4.87 21.75 12.11
CA ALA A 415 -5.86 21.18 11.21
C ALA A 415 -6.21 19.72 11.59
N LEU A 416 -5.21 18.91 11.93
CA LEU A 416 -5.42 17.55 12.45
C LEU A 416 -6.23 17.53 13.75
N CYS A 417 -5.92 18.43 14.70
CA CYS A 417 -6.67 18.56 15.95
C CYS A 417 -8.13 18.95 15.70
N ARG A 418 -8.44 19.72 14.65
CA ARG A 418 -9.82 20.07 14.31
C ARG A 418 -10.63 18.87 13.79
N LEU A 419 -10.00 17.84 13.23
CA LEU A 419 -10.73 16.63 12.81
C LEU A 419 -11.42 15.94 13.99
N THR A 420 -10.92 16.10 15.22
CA THR A 420 -11.52 15.45 16.39
C THR A 420 -12.79 16.13 16.87
N THR A 421 -13.11 17.34 16.38
CA THR A 421 -14.39 18.00 16.70
C THR A 421 -15.53 17.53 15.81
N THR A 422 -15.20 16.93 14.66
CA THR A 422 -16.18 16.44 13.68
C THR A 422 -16.20 14.92 13.54
N GLN A 423 -15.12 14.20 13.88
CA GLN A 423 -14.98 12.75 13.60
C GLN A 423 -14.08 11.93 14.56
N PRO A 424 -14.27 11.87 15.90
CA PRO A 424 -13.68 10.79 16.69
C PRO A 424 -14.66 9.61 16.79
N ASP A 425 -15.08 9.09 15.64
CA ASP A 425 -16.18 8.13 15.58
C ASP A 425 -15.71 6.69 15.81
N SER A 426 -14.40 6.44 15.79
CA SER A 426 -13.83 5.11 16.02
C SER A 426 -12.40 5.16 16.56
N PHE A 427 -12.00 4.04 17.18
CA PHE A 427 -10.61 3.81 17.61
C PHE A 427 -9.62 3.92 16.44
N GLU A 428 -10.02 3.48 15.25
CA GLU A 428 -9.15 3.49 14.08
C GLU A 428 -8.92 4.90 13.54
N SER A 429 -9.98 5.73 13.48
CA SER A 429 -9.87 7.14 13.12
C SER A 429 -9.01 7.91 14.13
N ALA A 430 -9.15 7.61 15.42
CA ALA A 430 -8.29 8.21 16.45
C ALA A 430 -6.82 7.88 16.26
N ARG A 431 -6.50 6.63 15.87
CA ARG A 431 -5.12 6.22 15.52
C ARG A 431 -4.60 6.99 14.31
N GLN A 432 -5.40 7.13 13.25
CA GLN A 432 -5.01 7.88 12.06
C GLN A 432 -4.62 9.33 12.40
N ILE A 433 -5.46 10.02 13.19
CA ILE A 433 -5.18 11.40 13.62
C ILE A 433 -3.94 11.45 14.51
N ALA A 434 -3.82 10.55 15.49
CA ALA A 434 -2.70 10.57 16.44
C ALA A 434 -1.35 10.26 15.76
N TRP A 435 -1.30 9.28 14.86
CA TRP A 435 -0.12 9.00 14.05
C TRP A 435 0.25 10.17 13.15
N ALA A 436 -0.72 10.79 12.47
CA ALA A 436 -0.46 11.95 11.65
C ALA A 436 0.14 13.12 12.46
N ILE A 437 -0.40 13.41 13.66
CA ILE A 437 0.17 14.44 14.55
C ILE A 437 1.59 14.06 14.97
N GLN A 438 1.80 12.82 15.43
CA GLN A 438 3.09 12.33 15.88
C GLN A 438 4.14 12.43 14.75
N SER A 439 3.75 12.04 13.54
CA SER A 439 4.62 12.03 12.37
C SER A 439 4.98 13.45 11.92
N VAL A 440 4.00 14.37 11.86
CA VAL A 440 4.25 15.79 11.57
C VAL A 440 5.12 16.46 12.64
N TYR A 441 4.83 16.22 13.92
CA TYR A 441 5.59 16.81 15.03
C TYR A 441 7.05 16.33 15.00
N ARG A 442 7.30 15.02 14.88
CA ARG A 442 8.64 14.42 14.82
C ARG A 442 9.45 14.85 13.60
N SER A 443 8.81 15.05 12.46
CA SER A 443 9.48 15.51 11.23
C SER A 443 9.66 17.04 11.16
N SER A 444 9.13 17.79 12.13
CA SER A 444 9.17 19.25 12.13
C SER A 444 10.39 19.82 12.85
N GLN A 445 10.61 21.13 12.67
CA GLN A 445 11.58 21.92 13.44
C GLN A 445 10.88 22.69 14.59
N LEU A 446 9.70 22.25 15.03
CA LEU A 446 9.03 22.89 16.16
C LEU A 446 9.89 22.73 17.43
N PRO A 447 9.94 23.76 18.30
CA PRO A 447 10.62 23.64 19.58
C PRO A 447 10.02 22.53 20.43
N ASP A 448 10.87 21.84 21.18
CA ASP A 448 10.42 20.83 22.14
C ASP A 448 9.41 21.43 23.12
N ASN A 449 8.23 20.82 23.19
CA ASN A 449 7.17 21.20 24.11
C ASN A 449 6.76 19.99 24.94
N THR A 450 7.11 20.02 26.23
CA THR A 450 6.87 18.91 27.17
C THR A 450 5.39 18.54 27.29
N ALA A 451 4.47 19.50 27.14
CA ALA A 451 3.04 19.21 27.17
C ALA A 451 2.61 18.40 25.94
N VAL A 452 3.12 18.78 24.76
CA VAL A 452 2.85 18.05 23.51
C VAL A 452 3.45 16.65 23.54
N THR A 453 4.72 16.51 23.95
CA THR A 453 5.38 15.20 24.01
C THR A 453 4.72 14.28 25.03
N SER A 454 4.35 14.79 26.21
CA SER A 454 3.61 14.01 27.23
C SER A 454 2.24 13.56 26.72
N ALA A 455 1.52 14.42 26.00
CA ALA A 455 0.24 14.07 25.39
C ALA A 455 0.40 13.00 24.29
N LEU A 456 1.42 13.10 23.44
CA LEU A 456 1.73 12.10 22.43
C LEU A 456 2.12 10.75 23.04
N GLU A 457 2.88 10.72 24.13
CA GLU A 457 3.18 9.49 24.87
C GLU A 457 1.93 8.85 25.47
N GLN A 458 1.00 9.68 25.99
CA GLN A 458 -0.27 9.20 26.51
C GLN A 458 -1.13 8.58 25.39
N LEU A 459 -1.23 9.25 24.23
CA LEU A 459 -1.92 8.73 23.05
C LEU A 459 -1.29 7.42 22.57
N SER A 460 0.04 7.37 22.52
CA SER A 460 0.78 6.18 22.09
C SER A 460 0.42 4.94 22.90
N LYS A 461 0.32 5.08 24.23
CA LYS A 461 -0.10 4.01 25.13
C LYS A 461 -1.58 3.64 24.96
N GLN A 462 -2.47 4.62 24.87
CA GLN A 462 -3.91 4.39 24.78
C GLN A 462 -4.35 3.77 23.44
N LEU A 463 -3.69 4.17 22.36
CA LEU A 463 -4.06 3.82 20.99
C LEU A 463 -3.13 2.78 20.36
N MET A 464 -2.15 2.28 21.10
CA MET A 464 -1.12 1.36 20.63
C MET A 464 -0.49 1.84 19.33
N LEU A 465 0.10 3.03 19.39
CA LEU A 465 0.71 3.69 18.23
C LEU A 465 2.12 3.18 17.93
N GLU A 466 2.78 2.56 18.91
CA GLU A 466 4.12 2.01 18.79
C GLU A 466 4.07 0.48 18.70
N PHE A 467 4.73 -0.08 17.70
CA PHE A 467 4.79 -1.52 17.46
C PHE A 467 6.03 -2.14 18.11
N PRO A 468 5.97 -3.41 18.59
CA PRO A 468 7.16 -4.08 19.11
C PRO A 468 8.24 -4.20 18.04
N ALA A 469 9.44 -3.68 18.31
CA ALA A 469 10.57 -3.78 17.38
C ALA A 469 11.06 -5.22 17.18
N GLY A 470 11.81 -5.44 16.09
CA GLY A 470 12.50 -6.70 15.81
C GLY A 470 11.64 -7.78 15.14
N PRO A 471 12.26 -8.93 14.80
CA PRO A 471 11.63 -10.01 14.04
C PRO A 471 10.78 -10.93 14.93
N ALA A 472 10.69 -10.62 16.22
CA ALA A 472 9.99 -11.41 17.22
C ALA A 472 8.53 -11.63 16.81
N LEU A 473 8.12 -12.90 16.86
CA LEU A 473 6.78 -13.33 16.49
C LEU A 473 5.74 -12.71 17.44
N PRO A 474 4.54 -12.35 16.95
CA PRO A 474 3.47 -11.87 17.79
C PRO A 474 3.14 -12.89 18.89
N THR A 475 2.99 -12.41 20.13
CA THR A 475 2.51 -13.25 21.22
C THR A 475 0.99 -13.12 21.35
N SER A 476 0.35 -14.11 21.99
CA SER A 476 -1.08 -14.00 22.37
C SER A 476 -1.36 -12.78 23.26
N THR A 477 -0.36 -12.27 23.96
CA THR A 477 -0.47 -11.06 24.78
C THR A 477 -0.64 -9.82 23.90
N ASN A 478 0.09 -9.72 22.79
CA ASN A 478 0.01 -8.56 21.88
C ASN A 478 -1.40 -8.40 21.29
N GLN A 479 -2.02 -9.50 20.85
CA GLN A 479 -3.39 -9.51 20.32
C GLN A 479 -4.42 -9.13 21.39
N LYS A 480 -4.29 -9.69 22.60
CA LYS A 480 -5.17 -9.33 23.72
C LYS A 480 -5.07 -7.85 24.05
N SER A 481 -3.86 -7.29 24.07
CA SER A 481 -3.65 -5.87 24.33
C SER A 481 -4.34 -4.99 23.28
N SER A 482 -4.29 -5.34 21.99
CA SER A 482 -4.97 -4.57 20.94
C SER A 482 -6.49 -4.62 21.08
N GLN A 483 -7.05 -5.78 21.39
CA GLN A 483 -8.49 -5.94 21.64
C GLN A 483 -8.94 -5.15 22.87
N ILE A 484 -8.13 -5.15 23.95
CA ILE A 484 -8.36 -4.34 25.14
C ILE A 484 -8.34 -2.84 24.81
N ALA A 485 -7.36 -2.38 24.02
CA ALA A 485 -7.26 -0.97 23.62
C ALA A 485 -8.49 -0.52 22.83
N VAL A 486 -8.97 -1.34 21.87
CA VAL A 486 -10.20 -1.05 21.11
C VAL A 486 -11.43 -1.00 22.03
N SER A 487 -11.57 -1.98 22.93
CA SER A 487 -12.70 -2.09 23.89
C SER A 487 -12.73 -0.92 24.88
N GLN A 488 -11.56 -0.49 25.36
CA GLN A 488 -11.43 0.57 26.37
C GLN A 488 -11.36 1.99 25.78
N TYR A 489 -11.38 2.13 24.45
CA TYR A 489 -11.35 3.42 23.79
C TYR A 489 -12.52 4.31 24.20
N ASP A 490 -12.21 5.57 24.50
CA ASP A 490 -13.14 6.60 24.93
C ASP A 490 -12.87 7.88 24.11
N PRO A 491 -13.79 8.26 23.20
CA PRO A 491 -13.58 9.40 22.32
C PRO A 491 -13.47 10.72 23.07
N ALA A 492 -14.14 10.87 24.23
CA ALA A 492 -14.08 12.10 25.01
C ALA A 492 -12.69 12.29 25.64
N LYS A 493 -12.08 11.21 26.14
CA LYS A 493 -10.70 11.25 26.63
C LYS A 493 -9.71 11.58 25.52
N PHE A 494 -9.88 10.96 24.35
CA PHE A 494 -9.06 11.25 23.19
C PHE A 494 -9.17 12.73 22.76
N GLN A 495 -10.39 13.24 22.60
CA GLN A 495 -10.64 14.65 22.25
C GLN A 495 -9.98 15.61 23.24
N LYS A 496 -10.04 15.31 24.54
CA LYS A 496 -9.38 16.13 25.56
C LYS A 496 -7.87 16.20 25.35
N ILE A 497 -7.21 15.06 25.15
CA ILE A 497 -5.75 15.02 24.93
C ILE A 497 -5.37 15.80 23.66
N ILE A 498 -6.18 15.70 22.62
CA ILE A 498 -5.96 16.43 21.36
C ILE A 498 -6.16 17.94 21.54
N ALA A 499 -7.16 18.36 22.34
CA ALA A 499 -7.34 19.76 22.71
C ALA A 499 -6.17 20.30 23.52
N ASP A 500 -5.59 19.49 24.41
CA ASP A 500 -4.39 19.84 25.19
C ASP A 500 -3.18 20.08 24.26
N ILE A 501 -2.96 19.21 23.27
CA ILE A 501 -1.92 19.42 22.23
C ILE A 501 -2.15 20.73 21.47
N ASN A 502 -3.39 20.96 21.02
CA ASN A 502 -3.71 22.17 20.26
C ASN A 502 -3.47 23.44 21.07
N SER A 503 -3.84 23.43 22.35
CA SER A 503 -3.66 24.57 23.27
C SER A 503 -2.17 24.80 23.58
N ALA A 504 -1.40 23.73 23.78
CA ALA A 504 0.03 23.83 24.04
C ALA A 504 0.81 24.42 22.85
N LEU A 505 0.37 24.16 21.62
CA LEU A 505 0.95 24.74 20.41
C LEU A 505 0.42 26.15 20.11
N ASN A 506 -0.77 26.49 20.58
CA ASN A 506 -1.44 27.78 20.41
C ASN A 506 -1.78 28.41 21.77
N PRO A 507 -0.75 28.82 22.56
CA PRO A 507 -0.93 29.32 23.92
C PRO A 507 -1.60 30.69 24.01
#